data_AF-A0A1Q9CW29-F1
#
_entry.id   AF-A0A1Q9CW29-F1
#
_cell.length_a   1.000
_cell.length_b   1.000
_cell.length_c   1.000
_cell.angle_alpha   90.00
_cell.angle_beta   90.00
_cell.angle_gamma   90.00
#
_symmetry.space_group_name_H-M   'P 1'
#
loop_
_entity.id
_entity.type
_entity.pdbx_description
1 polymer ?
#
loop_
_entity_poly.entity_id
_entity_poly.type
_entity_poly.pdbx_seq_one_letter_code
_entity_poly.pdbx_strand_id
1 'polypeptide(L)'
;MKAVAKKPAWSFPSPKKGKLRTFLKQKLTKKPASKITTTKAWQAVPYRRGGESAPKVDRLKWKRTFQYLTALSEKEAVDVLTRDGLLVSWEGATCPFCSSGKVGPLVMRASELPRYRCRRKQCHKFITPQHLHPLFTATRGPEGHSLGVQAGVLLLRLANVQLSSIHLVTQVNHKAIERLEHNLLLTRKAYVENIQRTMTFGGHKNSWQDVEVDESVFDKKLIPIEEAACADKNMVWEQWVGMVQRGKPQSLVLIRLSPLPTKSRSPGPGPITKSAWKSIAQKWLKDKKVVLHSDSAKAYKLKTPGVVHGSVVHMKKRVKVGGKWTWKMPTYVKLKKITLPGGKSLKVKVGTQVVDRAWKFIETRLAINQNAKTGSVKIMAKVRSAQYEYWNRGQDMWMRTGDLMKWYMQKIIH
;
A
#
# COMPACT_ATOMS: atom_id res chain seq x y z
N MET A 1 46.11 26.44 -21.52
CA MET A 1 45.67 26.74 -20.14
C MET A 1 44.42 25.92 -19.81
N LYS A 2 44.52 24.97 -18.87
CA LYS A 2 43.38 24.12 -18.47
C LYS A 2 42.50 24.88 -17.47
N ALA A 3 41.23 25.05 -17.81
CA ALA A 3 40.24 25.69 -16.94
C ALA A 3 40.08 24.90 -15.63
N VAL A 4 40.42 25.54 -14.51
CA VAL A 4 40.18 25.03 -13.16
C VAL A 4 38.70 25.22 -12.84
N ALA A 5 37.97 24.12 -12.69
CA ALA A 5 36.58 24.15 -12.26
C ALA A 5 36.47 24.73 -10.84
N LYS A 6 35.84 25.90 -10.69
CA LYS A 6 35.53 26.53 -9.39
C LYS A 6 34.69 25.57 -8.55
N LYS A 7 35.14 25.25 -7.33
CA LYS A 7 34.33 24.55 -6.32
C LYS A 7 33.13 25.45 -5.96
N PRO A 8 31.90 24.92 -5.87
CA PRO A 8 30.76 25.71 -5.44
C PRO A 8 30.94 26.14 -3.98
N ALA A 9 30.64 27.42 -3.73
CA ALA A 9 30.70 28.06 -2.42
C ALA A 9 29.79 27.35 -1.40
N TRP A 10 30.33 27.12 -0.21
CA TRP A 10 29.68 26.39 0.87
C TRP A 10 28.58 27.23 1.53
N SER A 11 27.41 26.64 1.76
CA SER A 11 26.37 27.18 2.65
C SER A 11 26.86 27.14 4.10
N PHE A 12 26.97 28.31 4.74
CA PHE A 12 27.27 28.47 6.16
C PHE A 12 25.96 28.66 6.95
N PRO A 13 25.83 28.12 8.18
CA PRO A 13 26.79 27.28 8.88
C PRO A 13 26.91 25.89 8.25
N SER A 14 28.12 25.33 8.32
CA SER A 14 28.39 23.98 7.83
C SER A 14 27.44 22.98 8.51
N PRO A 15 26.78 22.08 7.76
CA PRO A 15 25.89 21.11 8.37
C PRO A 15 26.67 20.26 9.37
N LYS A 16 26.21 20.19 10.63
CA LYS A 16 26.74 19.28 11.65
C LYS A 16 27.02 17.91 11.01
N LYS A 17 28.18 17.30 11.26
CA LYS A 17 28.68 16.06 10.59
C LYS A 17 27.61 14.95 10.42
N GLY A 18 26.64 14.87 11.32
CA GLY A 18 25.46 13.99 11.21
C GLY A 18 24.48 14.35 10.07
N LYS A 19 24.12 15.62 9.88
CA LYS A 19 23.24 16.09 8.79
C LYS A 19 23.88 15.90 7.42
N LEU A 20 25.18 16.13 7.28
CA LEU A 20 25.92 15.84 6.04
C LEU A 20 25.90 14.33 5.71
N ARG A 21 26.00 13.46 6.72
CA ARG A 21 25.84 12.00 6.57
C ARG A 21 24.43 11.61 6.13
N THR A 22 23.40 12.28 6.63
CA THR A 22 22.00 12.08 6.21
C THR A 22 21.77 12.57 4.80
N PHE A 23 22.32 13.72 4.42
CA PHE A 23 22.26 14.28 3.07
C PHE A 23 22.98 13.39 2.04
N LEU A 24 24.17 12.87 2.40
CA LEU A 24 24.92 11.89 1.60
C LEU A 24 24.19 10.54 1.53
N LYS A 25 23.51 10.10 2.61
CA LYS A 25 22.62 8.92 2.59
C LYS A 25 21.37 9.13 1.74
N GLN A 26 20.82 10.34 1.67
CA GLN A 26 19.70 10.68 0.78
C GLN A 26 20.14 10.70 -0.70
N LYS A 27 21.38 11.09 -0.99
CA LYS A 27 22.00 10.95 -2.33
C LYS A 27 22.49 9.54 -2.66
N LEU A 28 22.56 8.62 -1.69
CA LEU A 28 22.58 7.17 -1.95
C LEU A 28 21.18 6.74 -2.44
N THR A 29 20.77 7.24 -3.61
CA THR A 29 19.90 6.43 -4.44
C THR A 29 20.59 5.07 -4.54
N LYS A 30 19.89 3.98 -4.20
CA LYS A 30 20.34 2.60 -4.39
C LYS A 30 20.52 2.26 -5.89
N LYS A 31 20.93 3.24 -6.71
CA LYS A 31 21.42 3.03 -8.07
C LYS A 31 22.79 2.39 -7.92
N PRO A 32 22.97 1.15 -8.39
CA PRO A 32 24.26 0.52 -8.33
C PRO A 32 25.14 1.21 -9.39
N ALA A 33 25.86 2.28 -9.01
CA ALA A 33 26.85 2.92 -9.86
C ALA A 33 28.21 2.25 -9.61
N SER A 34 28.31 0.97 -10.01
CA SER A 34 29.57 0.24 -9.97
C SER A 34 29.91 -0.27 -11.36
N LYS A 35 31.22 -0.41 -11.66
CA LYS A 35 31.73 -1.01 -12.92
C LYS A 35 31.11 -2.38 -13.26
N ILE A 36 30.52 -3.06 -12.27
CA ILE A 36 29.83 -4.35 -12.43
C ILE A 36 28.50 -4.17 -13.19
N THR A 37 27.79 -3.06 -12.98
CA THR A 37 26.47 -2.82 -13.57
C THR A 37 26.48 -2.41 -15.03
N THR A 38 27.65 -1.97 -15.50
CA THR A 38 27.93 -1.63 -16.90
C THR A 38 28.43 -2.85 -17.69
N THR A 39 28.60 -4.02 -17.06
CA THR A 39 29.01 -5.23 -17.79
C THR A 39 27.89 -5.76 -18.68
N LYS A 40 28.23 -6.28 -19.87
CA LYS A 40 27.26 -6.89 -20.80
C LYS A 40 26.44 -8.01 -20.12
N ALA A 41 27.08 -8.85 -19.31
CA ALA A 41 26.42 -9.91 -18.56
C ALA A 41 25.38 -9.39 -17.54
N TRP A 42 25.63 -8.23 -16.92
CA TRP A 42 24.67 -7.58 -16.03
C TRP A 42 23.48 -6.99 -16.78
N GLN A 43 23.73 -6.34 -17.91
CA GLN A 43 22.68 -5.71 -18.70
C GLN A 43 21.77 -6.76 -19.37
N ALA A 44 22.32 -7.90 -19.79
CA ALA A 44 21.58 -8.99 -20.42
C ALA A 44 20.55 -9.66 -19.50
N VAL A 45 20.75 -9.64 -18.18
CA VAL A 45 19.79 -10.22 -17.22
C VAL A 45 18.85 -9.13 -16.71
N PRO A 46 17.57 -9.13 -17.07
CA PRO A 46 16.64 -8.13 -16.56
C PRO A 46 16.39 -8.33 -15.06
N TYR A 47 16.13 -7.26 -14.33
CA TYR A 47 15.78 -7.37 -12.90
C TYR A 47 14.37 -7.94 -12.70
N ARG A 48 13.45 -7.60 -13.61
CA ARG A 48 12.09 -8.15 -13.71
C ARG A 48 12.02 -8.98 -14.98
N ARG A 49 11.68 -10.26 -14.89
CA ARG A 49 11.54 -11.16 -16.05
C ARG A 49 10.18 -11.04 -16.76
N GLY A 50 9.27 -10.22 -16.24
CA GLY A 50 7.96 -9.94 -16.83
C GLY A 50 7.20 -8.86 -16.05
N GLY A 51 5.98 -8.58 -16.49
CA GLY A 51 5.06 -7.61 -15.87
C GLY A 51 5.25 -6.16 -16.34
N GLU A 52 4.28 -5.32 -16.01
CA GLU A 52 4.21 -3.94 -16.50
C GLU A 52 5.04 -2.97 -15.65
N SER A 53 5.58 -1.93 -16.30
CA SER A 53 6.06 -0.74 -15.61
C SER A 53 4.87 0.17 -15.30
N ALA A 54 4.67 0.48 -14.01
CA ALA A 54 3.74 1.53 -13.65
C ALA A 54 4.20 2.86 -14.29
N PRO A 55 3.30 3.61 -14.95
CA PRO A 55 3.60 4.95 -15.45
C PRO A 55 3.99 5.87 -14.29
N LYS A 56 4.69 6.96 -14.62
CA LYS A 56 4.96 8.01 -13.63
C LYS A 56 3.64 8.69 -13.22
N VAL A 57 3.55 9.11 -11.96
CA VAL A 57 2.32 9.66 -11.37
C VAL A 57 1.83 10.92 -12.10
N ASP A 58 2.75 11.78 -12.53
CA ASP A 58 2.49 12.99 -13.33
C ASP A 58 1.90 12.71 -14.72
N ARG A 59 1.95 11.46 -15.17
CA ARG A 59 1.41 11.01 -16.47
C ARG A 59 0.09 10.24 -16.33
N LEU A 60 -0.46 10.15 -15.12
CA LEU A 60 -1.73 9.50 -14.89
C LEU A 60 -2.87 10.39 -15.38
N LYS A 61 -3.63 9.88 -16.34
CA LYS A 61 -4.89 10.50 -16.76
C LYS A 61 -5.97 10.10 -15.76
N TRP A 62 -6.52 11.09 -15.07
CA TRP A 62 -7.69 10.93 -14.22
C TRP A 62 -8.94 11.16 -15.06
N LYS A 63 -9.97 10.32 -14.90
CA LYS A 63 -11.22 10.45 -15.64
C LYS A 63 -11.97 11.74 -15.31
N ARG A 64 -11.83 12.23 -14.08
CA ARG A 64 -12.55 13.40 -13.56
C ARG A 64 -11.57 14.45 -13.05
N THR A 65 -11.98 15.71 -13.13
CA THR A 65 -11.28 16.86 -12.53
C THR A 65 -12.08 17.39 -11.36
N PHE A 66 -11.41 18.11 -10.46
CA PHE A 66 -12.06 18.70 -9.30
C PHE A 66 -13.12 19.72 -9.71
N GLN A 67 -12.79 20.64 -10.62
CA GLN A 67 -13.70 21.68 -11.11
C GLN A 67 -14.97 21.09 -11.73
N TYR A 68 -14.81 20.01 -12.51
CA TYR A 68 -15.94 19.32 -13.12
C TYR A 68 -16.90 18.77 -12.06
N LEU A 69 -16.38 18.08 -11.04
CA LEU A 69 -17.22 17.45 -10.01
C LEU A 69 -17.97 18.47 -9.15
N THR A 70 -17.32 19.58 -8.77
CA THR A 70 -17.93 20.59 -7.91
C THR A 70 -18.97 21.44 -8.62
N ALA A 71 -18.95 21.48 -9.95
CA ALA A 71 -19.91 22.22 -10.78
C ALA A 71 -21.18 21.42 -11.11
N LEU A 72 -21.25 20.13 -10.76
CA LEU A 72 -22.41 19.29 -11.08
C LEU A 72 -23.62 19.67 -10.23
N SER A 73 -24.80 19.70 -10.85
CA SER A 73 -26.07 19.63 -10.13
C SER A 73 -26.22 18.28 -9.43
N GLU A 74 -27.13 18.18 -8.45
CA GLU A 74 -27.36 16.92 -7.72
C GLU A 74 -27.76 15.76 -8.64
N LYS A 75 -28.58 16.03 -9.67
CA LYS A 75 -28.99 15.03 -10.66
C LYS A 75 -27.77 14.53 -11.46
N GLU A 76 -26.99 15.45 -12.02
CA GLU A 76 -25.80 15.09 -12.80
C GLU A 76 -24.75 14.38 -11.96
N ALA A 77 -24.59 14.78 -10.68
CA ALA A 77 -23.69 14.13 -9.74
C ALA A 77 -24.10 12.67 -9.53
N VAL A 78 -25.39 12.38 -9.34
CA VAL A 78 -25.88 11.00 -9.21
C VAL A 78 -25.61 10.20 -10.48
N ASP A 79 -25.88 10.76 -11.66
CA ASP A 79 -25.66 10.09 -12.94
C ASP A 79 -24.17 9.79 -13.17
N VAL A 80 -23.30 10.78 -12.93
CA VAL A 80 -21.85 10.65 -13.09
C VAL A 80 -21.27 9.63 -12.11
N LEU A 81 -21.64 9.72 -10.83
CA LEU A 81 -21.13 8.82 -9.79
C LEU A 81 -21.64 7.38 -10.00
N THR A 82 -22.87 7.21 -10.48
CA THR A 82 -23.41 5.87 -10.83
C THR A 82 -22.65 5.29 -12.02
N ARG A 83 -22.41 6.09 -13.07
CA ARG A 83 -21.64 5.68 -14.26
C ARG A 83 -20.19 5.31 -13.93
N ASP A 84 -19.58 6.03 -12.99
CA ASP A 84 -18.22 5.76 -12.52
C ASP A 84 -18.17 4.64 -11.47
N GLY A 85 -19.31 4.13 -11.02
CA GLY A 85 -19.42 3.03 -10.05
C GLY A 85 -19.26 3.44 -8.59
N LEU A 86 -19.19 4.73 -8.31
CA LEU A 86 -19.12 5.27 -6.95
C LEU A 86 -20.48 5.30 -6.26
N LEU A 87 -21.58 5.24 -7.00
CA LEU A 87 -22.91 4.96 -6.47
C LEU A 87 -23.47 3.69 -7.14
N VAL A 88 -24.30 2.95 -6.41
CA VAL A 88 -24.99 1.75 -6.92
C VAL A 88 -26.49 2.02 -6.92
N SER A 89 -27.19 1.51 -7.93
CA SER A 89 -28.64 1.61 -8.00
C SER A 89 -29.31 0.79 -6.90
N TRP A 90 -30.27 1.39 -6.21
CA TRP A 90 -31.14 0.67 -5.28
C TRP A 90 -32.35 0.04 -5.98
N GLU A 91 -32.57 0.32 -7.26
CA GLU A 91 -33.71 -0.24 -8.00
C GLU A 91 -33.69 -1.77 -7.99
N GLY A 92 -34.83 -2.38 -7.67
CA GLY A 92 -34.97 -3.83 -7.55
C GLY A 92 -34.38 -4.44 -6.26
N ALA A 93 -33.64 -3.67 -5.46
CA ALA A 93 -33.09 -4.12 -4.19
C ALA A 93 -34.19 -4.38 -3.15
N THR A 94 -33.84 -5.15 -2.12
CA THR A 94 -34.68 -5.28 -0.93
C THR A 94 -34.61 -3.99 -0.10
N CYS A 95 -35.77 -3.46 0.28
CA CYS A 95 -35.87 -2.19 0.97
C CYS A 95 -35.19 -2.26 2.35
N PRO A 96 -34.20 -1.39 2.64
CA PRO A 96 -33.43 -1.44 3.88
C PRO A 96 -34.25 -1.08 5.14
N PHE A 97 -35.44 -0.50 4.96
CA PHE A 97 -36.28 -0.10 6.10
C PHE A 97 -37.34 -1.12 6.51
N CYS A 98 -37.80 -1.96 5.59
CA CYS A 98 -38.85 -2.96 5.88
C CYS A 98 -38.40 -4.39 5.58
N SER A 99 -37.20 -4.58 5.02
CA SER A 99 -36.57 -5.86 4.71
C SER A 99 -37.38 -6.83 3.84
N SER A 100 -38.51 -6.41 3.26
CA SER A 100 -39.33 -7.27 2.39
C SER A 100 -39.77 -6.60 1.08
N GLY A 101 -40.05 -5.30 1.11
CA GLY A 101 -40.48 -4.58 -0.10
C GLY A 101 -39.36 -4.41 -1.12
N LYS A 102 -39.70 -4.40 -2.41
CA LYS A 102 -38.75 -4.05 -3.48
C LYS A 102 -38.73 -2.54 -3.73
N VAL A 103 -37.53 -2.02 -4.01
CA VAL A 103 -37.31 -0.61 -4.29
C VAL A 103 -37.58 -0.32 -5.77
N GLY A 104 -38.38 0.71 -6.07
CA GLY A 104 -38.68 1.15 -7.43
C GLY A 104 -37.54 1.95 -8.07
N PRO A 105 -37.74 2.48 -9.29
CA PRO A 105 -36.75 3.29 -10.00
C PRO A 105 -36.45 4.59 -9.26
N LEU A 106 -35.32 5.20 -9.62
CA LEU A 106 -34.95 6.53 -9.14
C LEU A 106 -35.86 7.57 -9.79
N VAL A 107 -36.49 8.42 -8.97
CA VAL A 107 -37.41 9.46 -9.46
C VAL A 107 -36.97 10.83 -8.94
N MET A 108 -37.01 11.82 -9.83
CA MET A 108 -36.83 13.23 -9.48
C MET A 108 -38.11 13.73 -8.81
N ARG A 109 -37.97 14.39 -7.66
CA ARG A 109 -39.10 15.03 -6.97
C ARG A 109 -39.04 16.54 -7.16
N ALA A 110 -40.15 17.22 -6.89
CA ALA A 110 -40.24 18.67 -6.92
C ALA A 110 -39.19 19.38 -6.04
N SER A 111 -38.66 18.69 -5.02
CA SER A 111 -37.56 19.16 -4.16
C SER A 111 -36.15 18.97 -4.76
N GLU A 112 -36.04 18.77 -6.08
CA GLU A 112 -34.85 18.54 -6.91
C GLU A 112 -33.94 17.35 -6.55
N LEU A 113 -34.07 16.76 -5.36
CA LEU A 113 -33.23 15.64 -4.95
C LEU A 113 -33.78 14.30 -5.44
N PRO A 114 -32.99 13.51 -6.20
CA PRO A 114 -33.41 12.19 -6.65
C PRO A 114 -33.60 11.23 -5.46
N ARG A 115 -34.67 10.44 -5.51
CA ARG A 115 -35.03 9.46 -4.47
C ARG A 115 -35.60 8.18 -5.08
N TYR A 116 -35.26 7.05 -4.47
CA TYR A 116 -35.99 5.80 -4.69
C TYR A 116 -37.17 5.71 -3.72
N ARG A 117 -38.16 4.86 -4.04
CA ARG A 117 -39.31 4.59 -3.15
C ARG A 117 -39.54 3.09 -3.02
N CYS A 118 -39.82 2.62 -1.81
CA CYS A 118 -40.28 1.26 -1.57
C CYS A 118 -41.68 1.04 -2.18
N ARG A 119 -41.85 -0.03 -2.97
CA ARG A 119 -43.12 -0.39 -3.62
C ARG A 119 -44.11 -1.13 -2.71
N ARG A 120 -43.70 -1.59 -1.52
CA ARG A 120 -44.59 -2.27 -0.56
C ARG A 120 -45.61 -1.26 0.00
N LYS A 121 -46.90 -1.59 -0.13
CA LYS A 121 -48.05 -0.75 0.30
C LYS A 121 -47.94 -0.24 1.75
N GLN A 122 -47.40 -1.06 2.65
CA GLN A 122 -47.25 -0.71 4.08
C GLN A 122 -45.97 0.09 4.40
N CYS A 123 -45.04 0.29 3.46
CA CYS A 123 -43.76 0.92 3.74
C CYS A 123 -43.62 2.29 3.09
N HIS A 124 -43.68 2.35 1.76
CA HIS A 124 -43.54 3.58 0.96
C HIS A 124 -42.37 4.53 1.30
N LYS A 125 -41.40 4.11 2.12
CA LYS A 125 -40.27 4.94 2.53
C LYS A 125 -39.39 5.31 1.34
N PHE A 126 -38.82 6.51 1.43
CA PHE A 126 -37.90 7.05 0.45
C PHE A 126 -36.46 6.73 0.83
N ILE A 127 -35.66 6.38 -0.18
CA ILE A 127 -34.25 6.03 -0.02
C ILE A 127 -33.43 6.99 -0.89
N THR A 128 -32.34 7.51 -0.34
CA THR A 128 -31.42 8.40 -1.05
C THR A 128 -30.42 7.58 -1.88
N PRO A 129 -29.87 8.11 -2.99
CA PRO A 129 -28.85 7.41 -3.77
C PRO A 129 -27.64 6.95 -2.96
N GLN A 130 -27.22 7.79 -2.02
CA GLN A 130 -26.11 7.55 -1.11
C GLN A 130 -26.52 6.90 0.22
N HIS A 131 -27.71 6.30 0.32
CA HIS A 131 -28.14 5.63 1.55
C HIS A 131 -27.19 4.48 1.89
N LEU A 132 -26.78 4.39 3.17
CA LEU A 132 -25.77 3.46 3.68
C LEU A 132 -24.41 3.49 2.95
N HIS A 133 -24.15 4.51 2.13
CA HIS A 133 -22.90 4.63 1.40
C HIS A 133 -21.76 5.00 2.37
N PRO A 134 -20.59 4.32 2.31
CA PRO A 134 -19.53 4.56 3.28
C PRO A 134 -18.86 5.93 3.11
N LEU A 135 -18.87 6.50 1.90
CA LEU A 135 -18.13 7.74 1.60
C LEU A 135 -19.01 8.99 1.46
N PHE A 136 -20.30 8.82 1.16
CA PHE A 136 -21.19 9.93 0.83
C PHE A 136 -22.34 9.96 1.80
N THR A 137 -22.67 11.15 2.30
CA THR A 137 -23.73 11.34 3.30
C THR A 137 -24.85 12.19 2.74
N ALA A 138 -26.08 11.85 3.12
CA ALA A 138 -27.27 12.68 2.87
C ALA A 138 -27.63 13.44 4.15
N THR A 139 -26.88 14.49 4.47
CA THR A 139 -27.15 15.34 5.64
C THR A 139 -28.04 16.52 5.21
N ARG A 140 -29.07 16.84 6.01
CA ARG A 140 -29.87 18.06 5.84
C ARG A 140 -29.32 19.15 6.76
N GLY A 141 -29.40 20.41 6.33
CA GLY A 141 -28.97 21.57 7.11
C GLY A 141 -27.72 22.26 6.55
N PRO A 142 -27.23 23.33 7.22
CA PRO A 142 -26.15 24.18 6.71
C PRO A 142 -24.80 23.48 6.58
N GLU A 143 -24.60 22.37 7.30
CA GLU A 143 -23.39 21.53 7.18
C GLU A 143 -23.49 20.44 6.10
N GLY A 144 -24.63 20.34 5.41
CA GLY A 144 -24.83 19.41 4.30
C GLY A 144 -24.16 19.93 3.02
N HIS A 145 -23.26 19.14 2.43
CA HIS A 145 -22.62 19.46 1.15
C HIS A 145 -23.24 18.65 0.01
N SER A 146 -23.27 19.25 -1.19
CA SER A 146 -23.73 18.56 -2.40
C SER A 146 -22.88 17.33 -2.71
N LEU A 147 -23.45 16.36 -3.43
CA LEU A 147 -22.73 15.17 -3.89
C LEU A 147 -21.51 15.55 -4.75
N GLY A 148 -21.61 16.60 -5.56
CA GLY A 148 -20.50 17.13 -6.36
C GLY A 148 -19.32 17.60 -5.49
N VAL A 149 -19.61 18.34 -4.41
CA VAL A 149 -18.58 18.79 -3.46
C VAL A 149 -17.96 17.61 -2.71
N GLN A 150 -18.78 16.68 -2.20
CA GLN A 150 -18.27 15.47 -1.53
C GLN A 150 -17.39 14.61 -2.47
N ALA A 151 -17.78 14.49 -3.74
CA ALA A 151 -17.02 13.84 -4.80
C ALA A 151 -15.68 14.54 -5.07
N GLY A 152 -15.66 15.88 -5.10
CA GLY A 152 -14.45 16.69 -5.20
C GLY A 152 -13.48 16.46 -4.03
N VAL A 153 -14.00 16.45 -2.79
CA VAL A 153 -13.22 16.11 -1.58
C VAL A 153 -12.60 14.71 -1.70
N LEU A 154 -13.38 13.72 -2.12
CA LEU A 154 -12.89 12.36 -2.36
C LEU A 154 -11.75 12.37 -3.39
N LEU A 155 -11.93 13.03 -4.54
CA LEU A 155 -10.92 13.09 -5.61
C LEU A 155 -9.60 13.67 -5.09
N LEU A 156 -9.64 14.78 -4.34
CA LEU A 156 -8.44 15.38 -3.75
C LEU A 156 -7.77 14.43 -2.76
N ARG A 157 -8.55 13.71 -1.94
CA ARG A 157 -7.99 12.71 -1.02
C ARG A 157 -7.37 11.55 -1.78
N LEU A 158 -7.98 11.07 -2.87
CA LEU A 158 -7.42 10.01 -3.72
C LEU A 158 -6.12 10.45 -4.41
N ALA A 159 -5.99 11.75 -4.72
CA ALA A 159 -4.75 12.38 -5.19
C ALA A 159 -3.71 12.61 -4.07
N ASN A 160 -3.99 12.13 -2.86
CA ASN A 160 -3.16 12.24 -1.67
C ASN A 160 -2.93 13.69 -1.17
N VAL A 161 -3.88 14.60 -1.40
CA VAL A 161 -3.84 15.97 -0.85
C VAL A 161 -4.09 15.95 0.67
N GLN A 162 -3.32 16.72 1.44
CA GLN A 162 -3.44 16.78 2.91
C GLN A 162 -4.84 17.26 3.33
N LEU A 163 -5.39 16.68 4.41
CA LEU A 163 -6.77 16.99 4.85
C LEU A 163 -6.97 18.48 5.16
N SER A 164 -5.96 19.14 5.74
CA SER A 164 -5.97 20.57 6.01
C SER A 164 -6.07 21.39 4.71
N SER A 165 -5.32 21.02 3.68
CA SER A 165 -5.42 21.67 2.36
C SER A 165 -6.78 21.44 1.71
N ILE A 166 -7.36 20.24 1.87
CA ILE A 166 -8.73 19.97 1.38
C ILE A 166 -9.74 20.86 2.10
N HIS A 167 -9.64 20.97 3.42
CA HIS A 167 -10.50 21.86 4.20
C HIS A 167 -10.40 23.31 3.70
N LEU A 168 -9.19 23.83 3.52
CA LEU A 168 -8.97 25.21 3.05
C LEU A 168 -9.53 25.47 1.64
N VAL A 169 -9.38 24.52 0.71
CA VAL A 169 -9.79 24.71 -0.69
C VAL A 169 -11.29 24.48 -0.88
N THR A 170 -11.89 23.56 -0.13
CA THR A 170 -13.29 23.17 -0.31
C THR A 170 -14.24 23.83 0.69
N GLN A 171 -13.71 24.43 1.76
CA GLN A 171 -14.46 24.94 2.91
C GLN A 171 -15.35 23.88 3.60
N VAL A 172 -15.16 22.60 3.27
CA VAL A 172 -15.83 21.48 3.93
C VAL A 172 -15.24 21.29 5.32
N ASN A 173 -16.09 21.11 6.33
CA ASN A 173 -15.67 20.93 7.72
C ASN A 173 -14.64 19.78 7.83
N HIS A 174 -13.52 20.03 8.52
CA HIS A 174 -12.45 19.05 8.72
C HIS A 174 -12.95 17.72 9.32
N LYS A 175 -14.00 17.73 10.16
CA LYS A 175 -14.61 16.50 10.72
C LYS A 175 -15.29 15.64 9.66
N ALA A 176 -15.92 16.26 8.66
CA ALA A 176 -16.52 15.53 7.54
C ALA A 176 -15.42 14.88 6.68
N ILE A 177 -14.32 15.61 6.45
CA ILE A 177 -13.15 15.11 5.70
C ILE A 177 -12.48 13.94 6.45
N GLU A 178 -12.27 14.07 7.77
CA GLU A 178 -11.71 13.00 8.62
C GLU A 178 -12.59 11.74 8.60
N ARG A 179 -13.92 11.91 8.66
CA ARG A 179 -14.88 10.80 8.57
C ARG A 179 -14.81 10.10 7.21
N LEU A 180 -14.76 10.86 6.13
CA LEU A 180 -14.61 10.32 4.77
C LEU A 180 -13.30 9.53 4.64
N GLU A 181 -12.17 10.08 5.12
CA GLU A 181 -10.90 9.37 5.11
C GLU A 181 -10.99 8.08 5.94
N HIS A 182 -11.53 8.15 7.15
CA HIS A 182 -11.67 7.00 8.02
C HIS A 182 -12.46 5.86 7.35
N ASN A 183 -13.61 6.17 6.77
CA ASN A 183 -14.44 5.18 6.07
C ASN A 183 -13.77 4.64 4.81
N LEU A 184 -13.04 5.47 4.07
CA LEU A 184 -12.24 5.03 2.92
C LEU A 184 -11.16 4.03 3.35
N LEU A 185 -10.45 4.30 4.46
CA LEU A 185 -9.43 3.40 5.01
C LEU A 185 -10.04 2.05 5.41
N LEU A 186 -11.18 2.06 6.12
CA LEU A 186 -11.86 0.84 6.56
C LEU A 186 -12.39 0.03 5.38
N THR A 187 -12.98 0.69 4.39
CA THR A 187 -13.51 0.03 3.19
C THR A 187 -12.40 -0.63 2.38
N ARG A 188 -11.28 0.08 2.17
CA ARG A 188 -10.08 -0.48 1.53
C ARG A 188 -9.48 -1.63 2.33
N LYS A 189 -9.45 -1.53 3.67
CA LYS A 189 -8.99 -2.62 4.55
C LYS A 189 -9.80 -3.90 4.31
N ALA A 190 -11.13 -3.79 4.36
CA ALA A 190 -12.01 -4.93 4.15
C ALA A 190 -11.82 -5.57 2.76
N TYR A 191 -11.69 -4.74 1.73
CA TYR A 191 -11.43 -5.21 0.36
C TYR A 191 -10.09 -5.94 0.24
N VAL A 192 -9.01 -5.33 0.73
CA VAL A 192 -7.67 -5.92 0.68
C VAL A 192 -7.61 -7.23 1.45
N GLU A 193 -8.23 -7.30 2.64
CA GLU A 193 -8.29 -8.54 3.42
C GLU A 193 -9.06 -9.64 2.68
N ASN A 194 -10.15 -9.28 1.98
CA ASN A 194 -10.92 -10.22 1.17
C ASN A 194 -10.12 -10.73 -0.03
N ILE A 195 -9.55 -9.84 -0.85
CA ILE A 195 -8.77 -10.20 -2.03
C ILE A 195 -7.51 -10.96 -1.64
N GLN A 196 -6.81 -10.53 -0.58
CA GLN A 196 -5.58 -11.22 -0.15
C GLN A 196 -5.86 -12.67 0.23
N ARG A 197 -7.03 -13.02 0.79
CA ARG A 197 -7.36 -14.43 1.11
C ARG A 197 -7.37 -15.34 -0.11
N THR A 198 -7.71 -14.81 -1.29
CA THR A 198 -7.80 -15.59 -2.54
C THR A 198 -6.52 -15.52 -3.37
N MET A 199 -5.52 -14.75 -2.93
CA MET A 199 -4.26 -14.61 -3.65
C MET A 199 -3.37 -15.84 -3.50
N THR A 200 -2.64 -16.15 -4.57
CA THR A 200 -1.59 -17.18 -4.56
C THR A 200 -0.36 -16.68 -5.31
N PHE A 201 0.82 -17.04 -4.83
CA PHE A 201 2.06 -16.89 -5.60
C PHE A 201 2.25 -18.08 -6.54
N GLY A 202 3.12 -17.89 -7.54
CA GLY A 202 3.36 -18.87 -8.61
C GLY A 202 2.74 -18.44 -9.95
N GLY A 203 3.21 -19.06 -11.03
CA GLY A 203 2.80 -18.70 -12.39
C GLY A 203 1.88 -19.74 -13.04
N HIS A 204 1.09 -19.29 -14.01
CA HIS A 204 0.52 -20.20 -15.01
C HIS A 204 1.64 -20.91 -15.80
N LYS A 205 1.36 -22.11 -16.31
CA LYS A 205 2.28 -22.90 -17.16
C LYS A 205 3.61 -23.30 -16.50
N ASN A 206 3.63 -23.62 -15.21
CA ASN A 206 4.79 -24.23 -14.55
C ASN A 206 6.10 -23.38 -14.54
N SER A 207 6.01 -22.06 -14.71
CA SER A 207 7.19 -21.17 -14.78
C SER A 207 7.64 -20.66 -13.40
N TRP A 208 8.96 -20.59 -13.18
CA TRP A 208 9.56 -20.11 -11.93
C TRP A 208 9.42 -18.59 -11.78
N GLN A 209 8.77 -18.13 -10.71
CA GLN A 209 8.49 -16.71 -10.46
C GLN A 209 9.46 -16.08 -9.45
N ASP A 210 9.89 -14.84 -9.69
CA ASP A 210 10.68 -14.08 -8.72
C ASP A 210 9.78 -13.41 -7.69
N VAL A 211 9.91 -13.82 -6.43
CA VAL A 211 9.20 -13.20 -5.30
C VAL A 211 10.22 -12.61 -4.36
N GLU A 212 10.04 -11.35 -3.98
CA GLU A 212 10.83 -10.70 -2.94
C GLU A 212 10.10 -10.74 -1.61
N VAL A 213 10.87 -10.91 -0.53
CA VAL A 213 10.38 -10.85 0.85
C VAL A 213 11.31 -10.00 1.71
N ASP A 214 10.71 -9.20 2.58
CA ASP A 214 11.40 -8.36 3.57
C ASP A 214 10.44 -7.96 4.70
N GLU A 215 10.97 -7.49 5.82
CA GLU A 215 10.22 -6.99 6.97
C GLU A 215 10.29 -5.46 7.08
N SER A 216 9.22 -4.83 7.56
CA SER A 216 9.23 -3.43 7.97
C SER A 216 8.53 -3.26 9.33
N VAL A 217 8.91 -2.20 10.03
CA VAL A 217 8.40 -1.84 11.36
C VAL A 217 7.83 -0.42 11.26
N PHE A 218 6.55 -0.27 11.63
CA PHE A 218 5.83 1.00 11.44
C PHE A 218 5.65 1.81 12.72
N ASP A 219 5.59 1.14 13.86
CA ASP A 219 5.39 1.78 15.16
C ASP A 219 5.91 0.91 16.30
N LYS A 220 6.03 1.50 17.48
CA LYS A 220 6.35 0.81 18.72
C LYS A 220 5.59 1.42 19.89
N LYS A 221 5.24 0.58 20.88
CA LYS A 221 4.53 1.00 22.09
C LYS A 221 5.19 0.41 23.32
N LEU A 222 5.36 1.25 24.35
CA LEU A 222 5.64 0.77 25.70
C LEU A 222 4.34 0.25 26.33
N ILE A 223 4.36 -0.98 26.81
CA ILE A 223 3.31 -1.52 27.68
C ILE A 223 3.66 -1.21 29.14
N PRO A 224 2.66 -0.93 30.00
CA PRO A 224 2.87 -0.83 31.45
C PRO A 224 3.57 -2.08 32.00
N ILE A 225 4.36 -1.94 33.06
CA ILE A 225 5.15 -3.04 33.62
C ILE A 225 4.22 -4.13 34.18
N GLU A 226 3.06 -3.71 34.68
CA GLU A 226 2.00 -4.54 35.24
C GLU A 226 1.35 -5.44 34.17
N GLU A 227 1.35 -5.00 32.91
CA GLU A 227 0.84 -5.76 31.76
C GLU A 227 1.94 -6.56 31.04
N ALA A 228 3.21 -6.34 31.39
CA ALA A 228 4.34 -6.97 30.71
C ALA A 228 4.61 -8.37 31.29
N ALA A 229 4.68 -9.37 30.41
CA ALA A 229 5.09 -10.73 30.78
C ALA A 229 6.50 -10.80 31.39
N CYS A 230 7.32 -9.76 31.18
CA CYS A 230 8.63 -9.62 31.79
C CYS A 230 8.95 -8.13 31.99
N ALA A 231 9.30 -7.74 33.20
CA ALA A 231 9.51 -6.34 33.58
C ALA A 231 10.60 -5.64 32.74
N ASP A 232 11.59 -6.40 32.23
CA ASP A 232 12.65 -5.85 31.37
C ASP A 232 12.29 -5.82 29.87
N LYS A 233 11.16 -6.39 29.46
CA LYS A 233 10.67 -6.47 28.08
C LYS A 233 9.27 -5.91 27.94
N ASN A 234 9.18 -4.60 27.87
CA ASN A 234 7.94 -3.85 27.77
C ASN A 234 7.77 -3.08 26.45
N MET A 235 8.59 -3.33 25.43
CA MET A 235 8.46 -2.70 24.11
C MET A 235 7.80 -3.65 23.11
N VAL A 236 6.61 -3.30 22.62
CA VAL A 236 5.88 -4.02 21.57
C VAL A 236 6.04 -3.29 20.25
N TRP A 237 6.10 -4.03 19.15
CA TRP A 237 6.39 -3.50 17.81
C TRP A 237 5.28 -3.81 16.82
N GLU A 238 4.96 -2.84 15.96
CA GLU A 238 4.10 -3.03 14.81
C GLU A 238 4.96 -3.47 13.61
N GLN A 239 5.26 -4.77 13.55
CA GLN A 239 6.09 -5.36 12.49
C GLN A 239 5.23 -6.09 11.45
N TRP A 240 5.63 -5.97 10.19
CA TRP A 240 4.96 -6.61 9.05
C TRP A 240 6.00 -7.29 8.15
N VAL A 241 5.63 -8.42 7.57
CA VAL A 241 6.35 -9.03 6.45
C VAL A 241 5.60 -8.77 5.15
N GLY A 242 6.34 -8.43 4.12
CA GLY A 242 5.85 -8.10 2.80
C GLY A 242 6.40 -9.07 1.79
N MET A 243 5.54 -9.63 0.94
CA MET A 243 5.93 -10.48 -0.17
C MET A 243 5.36 -9.94 -1.47
N VAL A 244 6.17 -9.85 -2.52
CA VAL A 244 5.72 -9.32 -3.81
C VAL A 244 6.42 -10.02 -4.97
N GLN A 245 5.64 -10.43 -5.97
CA GLN A 245 6.17 -10.91 -7.23
C GLN A 245 6.68 -9.73 -8.05
N ARG A 246 7.91 -9.86 -8.54
CA ARG A 246 8.53 -8.82 -9.37
C ARG A 246 7.68 -8.52 -10.60
N GLY A 247 7.44 -7.24 -10.86
CA GLY A 247 6.65 -6.80 -12.02
C GLY A 247 5.13 -6.89 -11.84
N LYS A 248 4.63 -7.41 -10.71
CA LYS A 248 3.20 -7.55 -10.42
C LYS A 248 2.83 -6.85 -9.11
N PRO A 249 2.67 -5.52 -9.06
CA PRO A 249 2.40 -4.79 -7.82
C PRO A 249 1.17 -5.30 -7.05
N GLN A 250 0.14 -5.72 -7.77
CA GLN A 250 -1.09 -6.33 -7.25
C GLN A 250 -0.87 -7.68 -6.56
N SER A 251 0.34 -8.26 -6.64
CA SER A 251 0.73 -9.46 -5.88
C SER A 251 1.26 -9.16 -4.48
N LEU A 252 1.39 -7.88 -4.09
CA LEU A 252 1.90 -7.52 -2.78
C LEU A 252 1.00 -8.09 -1.69
N VAL A 253 1.54 -8.97 -0.87
CA VAL A 253 0.90 -9.55 0.31
C VAL A 253 1.59 -8.97 1.55
N LEU A 254 0.80 -8.40 2.46
CA LEU A 254 1.27 -7.91 3.75
C LEU A 254 0.70 -8.79 4.86
N ILE A 255 1.57 -9.26 5.75
CA ILE A 255 1.20 -10.09 6.91
C ILE A 255 1.75 -9.42 8.15
N ARG A 256 0.84 -9.11 9.08
CA ARG A 256 1.20 -8.58 10.38
C ARG A 256 1.91 -9.66 11.19
N LEU A 257 3.04 -9.31 11.79
CA LEU A 257 3.79 -10.18 12.67
C LEU A 257 3.47 -9.82 14.13
N SER A 258 3.65 -10.80 15.01
CA SER A 258 3.54 -10.65 16.46
C SER A 258 4.90 -10.97 17.08
N PRO A 259 5.91 -10.09 16.93
CA PRO A 259 7.21 -10.32 17.54
C PRO A 259 7.10 -10.29 19.07
N LEU A 260 8.01 -11.00 19.73
CA LEU A 260 8.10 -10.95 21.19
C LEU A 260 8.47 -9.54 21.66
N PRO A 261 7.94 -9.09 22.82
CA PRO A 261 8.34 -7.83 23.41
C PRO A 261 9.86 -7.77 23.66
N THR A 262 10.43 -6.59 23.50
CA THR A 262 11.86 -6.35 23.71
C THR A 262 12.10 -5.33 24.82
N LYS A 263 13.38 -5.13 25.17
CA LYS A 263 13.77 -4.04 26.08
C LYS A 263 13.44 -2.68 25.47
N SER A 264 13.18 -1.67 26.30
CA SER A 264 12.80 -0.33 25.83
C SER A 264 13.84 0.31 24.89
N ARG A 265 15.12 0.01 25.08
CA ARG A 265 16.25 0.52 24.28
C ARG A 265 16.65 -0.37 23.10
N SER A 266 15.91 -1.44 22.84
CA SER A 266 16.18 -2.32 21.70
C SER A 266 16.01 -1.55 20.38
N PRO A 267 16.91 -1.77 19.40
CA PRO A 267 16.84 -1.08 18.11
C PRO A 267 15.66 -1.52 17.22
N GLY A 268 15.00 -2.64 17.56
CA GLY A 268 13.88 -3.21 16.83
C GLY A 268 13.44 -4.55 17.44
N PRO A 269 12.38 -5.18 16.88
CA PRO A 269 11.86 -6.47 17.33
C PRO A 269 12.80 -7.66 17.04
N GLY A 270 13.87 -7.44 16.27
CA GLY A 270 14.70 -8.50 15.72
C GLY A 270 14.14 -9.07 14.40
N PRO A 271 14.87 -10.04 13.80
CA PRO A 271 14.45 -10.68 12.55
C PRO A 271 13.25 -11.61 12.78
N ILE A 272 12.49 -11.90 11.71
CA ILE A 272 11.41 -12.90 11.78
C ILE A 272 11.94 -14.25 12.29
N THR A 273 11.16 -14.92 13.14
CA THR A 273 11.51 -16.23 13.69
C THR A 273 11.31 -17.32 12.64
N LYS A 274 12.04 -18.45 12.77
CA LYS A 274 11.87 -19.61 11.89
C LYS A 274 10.45 -20.19 11.94
N SER A 275 9.83 -20.22 13.12
CA SER A 275 8.47 -20.74 13.31
C SER A 275 7.42 -19.87 12.61
N ALA A 276 7.49 -18.54 12.78
CA ALA A 276 6.62 -17.61 12.09
C ALA A 276 6.81 -17.67 10.56
N TRP A 277 8.06 -17.70 10.10
CA TRP A 277 8.34 -17.84 8.67
C TRP A 277 7.85 -19.17 8.10
N LYS A 278 7.98 -20.28 8.83
CA LYS A 278 7.53 -21.61 8.37
C LYS A 278 6.05 -21.61 7.99
N SER A 279 5.18 -21.09 8.84
CA SER A 279 3.74 -21.04 8.57
C SER A 279 3.42 -20.15 7.36
N ILE A 280 4.10 -19.01 7.24
CA ILE A 280 3.96 -18.09 6.10
C ILE A 280 4.41 -18.77 4.80
N ALA A 281 5.62 -19.34 4.76
CA ALA A 281 6.17 -19.99 3.58
C ALA A 281 5.33 -21.19 3.15
N GLN A 282 4.83 -21.99 4.10
CA GLN A 282 3.95 -23.12 3.83
C GLN A 282 2.64 -22.69 3.18
N LYS A 283 2.01 -21.62 3.68
CA LYS A 283 0.75 -21.10 3.14
C LYS A 283 0.93 -20.49 1.74
N TRP A 284 1.98 -19.70 1.55
CA TRP A 284 2.08 -18.79 0.41
C TRP A 284 2.98 -19.27 -0.72
N LEU A 285 4.01 -20.08 -0.42
CA LEU A 285 5.10 -20.38 -1.36
C LEU A 285 5.26 -21.87 -1.66
N LYS A 286 4.77 -22.75 -0.78
CA LYS A 286 4.91 -24.21 -0.92
C LYS A 286 4.37 -24.67 -2.27
N ASP A 287 5.22 -25.40 -3.00
CA ASP A 287 4.93 -26.00 -4.30
C ASP A 287 4.56 -24.99 -5.40
N LYS A 288 4.89 -23.70 -5.21
CA LYS A 288 4.54 -22.62 -6.17
C LYS A 288 5.64 -22.27 -7.19
N LYS A 289 6.76 -23.02 -7.21
CA LYS A 289 7.92 -22.77 -8.10
C LYS A 289 8.42 -21.33 -7.99
N VAL A 290 8.88 -20.95 -6.81
CA VAL A 290 9.30 -19.58 -6.48
C VAL A 290 10.82 -19.47 -6.35
N VAL A 291 11.40 -18.47 -7.02
CA VAL A 291 12.72 -17.96 -6.69
C VAL A 291 12.53 -16.88 -5.63
N LEU A 292 12.82 -17.22 -4.38
CA LEU A 292 12.64 -16.32 -3.24
C LEU A 292 13.89 -15.46 -3.07
N HIS A 293 13.72 -14.16 -3.22
CA HIS A 293 14.74 -13.15 -3.01
C HIS A 293 14.53 -12.50 -1.65
N SER A 294 15.50 -12.59 -0.77
CA SER A 294 15.44 -11.99 0.56
C SER A 294 16.78 -11.41 0.96
N ASP A 295 16.77 -10.64 2.04
CA ASP A 295 17.98 -10.42 2.81
C ASP A 295 18.46 -11.75 3.44
N SER A 296 19.68 -11.79 3.95
CA SER A 296 20.26 -13.06 4.43
C SER A 296 19.81 -13.46 5.84
N ALA A 297 18.62 -13.01 6.30
CA ALA A 297 18.06 -13.45 7.58
C ALA A 297 17.97 -14.98 7.66
N LYS A 298 18.27 -15.54 8.84
CA LYS A 298 18.38 -16.99 9.03
C LYS A 298 17.06 -17.73 8.78
N ALA A 299 15.92 -17.08 9.03
CA ALA A 299 14.60 -17.69 8.86
C ALA A 299 14.29 -18.00 7.39
N TYR A 300 14.59 -17.08 6.47
CA TYR A 300 14.32 -17.25 5.04
C TYR A 300 15.08 -18.40 4.37
N LYS A 301 16.13 -18.91 5.01
CA LYS A 301 16.88 -20.09 4.55
C LYS A 301 16.16 -21.42 4.80
N LEU A 302 15.01 -21.40 5.47
CA LEU A 302 14.20 -22.59 5.70
C LEU A 302 13.83 -23.24 4.36
N LYS A 303 14.18 -24.52 4.19
CA LYS A 303 13.84 -25.29 2.99
C LYS A 303 12.32 -25.44 2.91
N THR A 304 11.74 -24.93 1.83
CA THR A 304 10.31 -25.05 1.53
C THR A 304 10.17 -25.72 0.16
N PRO A 305 9.36 -26.79 0.02
CA PRO A 305 9.12 -27.44 -1.26
C PRO A 305 8.69 -26.44 -2.34
N GLY A 306 9.25 -26.58 -3.55
CA GLY A 306 8.97 -25.68 -4.66
C GLY A 306 9.56 -24.26 -4.53
N VAL A 307 10.47 -24.01 -3.58
CA VAL A 307 11.11 -22.70 -3.37
C VAL A 307 12.62 -22.81 -3.46
N VAL A 308 13.26 -21.94 -4.24
CA VAL A 308 14.73 -21.84 -4.34
C VAL A 308 15.18 -20.45 -3.89
N HIS A 309 16.25 -20.39 -3.10
CA HIS A 309 16.65 -19.18 -2.39
C HIS A 309 17.77 -18.37 -3.07
N GLY A 310 17.47 -17.11 -3.35
CA GLY A 310 18.37 -16.11 -3.88
C GLY A 310 18.63 -14.98 -2.88
N SER A 311 19.52 -15.20 -1.90
CA SER A 311 19.83 -14.18 -0.90
C SER A 311 20.93 -13.19 -1.31
N VAL A 312 20.87 -12.00 -0.72
CA VAL A 312 21.95 -11.02 -0.71
C VAL A 312 22.32 -10.67 0.74
N VAL A 313 23.60 -10.43 1.01
CA VAL A 313 24.08 -10.01 2.33
C VAL A 313 24.31 -8.49 2.30
N HIS A 314 23.47 -7.74 3.01
CA HIS A 314 23.56 -6.29 3.14
C HIS A 314 24.52 -5.87 4.26
N MET A 315 25.77 -6.34 4.19
CA MET A 315 26.79 -6.05 5.20
C MET A 315 28.00 -5.37 4.56
N LYS A 316 28.53 -4.34 5.22
CA LYS A 316 29.88 -3.86 4.92
C LYS A 316 30.86 -4.98 5.23
N LYS A 317 31.77 -5.25 4.30
CA LYS A 317 32.82 -6.25 4.50
C LYS A 317 34.17 -5.55 4.56
N ARG A 318 34.95 -5.86 5.58
CA ARG A 318 36.37 -5.49 5.64
C ARG A 318 37.12 -6.48 4.76
N VAL A 319 37.77 -5.99 3.71
CA VAL A 319 38.49 -6.80 2.73
C VAL A 319 39.89 -6.24 2.55
N LYS A 320 40.88 -7.11 2.34
CA LYS A 320 42.24 -6.70 2.01
C LYS A 320 42.31 -6.44 0.50
N VAL A 321 42.62 -5.22 0.10
CA VAL A 321 42.76 -4.81 -1.31
C VAL A 321 44.14 -4.19 -1.46
N GLY A 322 45.02 -4.83 -2.24
CA GLY A 322 46.41 -4.36 -2.40
C GLY A 322 47.16 -4.23 -1.07
N GLY A 323 47.06 -5.24 -0.21
CA GLY A 323 47.72 -5.24 1.11
C GLY A 323 47.04 -4.43 2.22
N LYS A 324 46.17 -3.46 1.89
CA LYS A 324 45.48 -2.60 2.86
C LYS A 324 44.07 -3.08 3.19
N TRP A 325 43.68 -2.98 4.45
CA TRP A 325 42.31 -3.28 4.88
C TRP A 325 41.37 -2.14 4.51
N THR A 326 40.38 -2.41 3.65
CA THR A 326 39.39 -1.41 3.22
C THR A 326 37.98 -1.90 3.52
N TRP A 327 37.11 -0.98 3.94
CA TRP A 327 35.68 -1.25 4.09
C TRP A 327 34.98 -1.19 2.73
N LYS A 328 34.59 -2.35 2.22
CA LYS A 328 33.78 -2.44 1.01
C LYS A 328 32.31 -2.20 1.35
N MET A 329 31.69 -1.33 0.57
CA MET A 329 30.25 -1.02 0.69
C MET A 329 29.39 -2.26 0.43
N PRO A 330 28.22 -2.36 1.07
CA PRO A 330 27.31 -3.49 0.89
C PRO A 330 26.84 -3.58 -0.56
N THR A 331 26.70 -4.81 -1.04
CA THR A 331 26.11 -5.10 -2.34
C THR A 331 24.61 -5.31 -2.15
N TYR A 332 23.78 -4.53 -2.83
CA TYR A 332 22.32 -4.62 -2.72
C TYR A 332 21.69 -5.51 -3.80
N VAL A 333 22.35 -5.63 -4.96
CA VAL A 333 21.95 -6.53 -6.05
C VAL A 333 23.17 -7.34 -6.47
N LYS A 334 23.02 -8.64 -6.65
CA LYS A 334 24.08 -9.51 -7.19
C LYS A 334 23.52 -10.40 -8.30
N LEU A 335 24.32 -10.72 -9.31
CA LEU A 335 24.00 -11.80 -10.23
C LEU A 335 24.30 -13.15 -9.58
N LYS A 336 23.35 -14.07 -9.60
CA LYS A 336 23.50 -15.43 -9.07
C LYS A 336 22.97 -16.43 -10.11
N LYS A 337 23.75 -17.49 -10.35
CA LYS A 337 23.27 -18.69 -11.04
C LYS A 337 22.61 -19.57 -9.99
N ILE A 338 21.34 -19.89 -10.21
CA ILE A 338 20.51 -20.71 -9.34
C ILE A 338 20.17 -22.00 -10.08
N THR A 339 20.47 -23.14 -9.48
CA THR A 339 20.06 -24.44 -10.01
C THR A 339 18.64 -24.73 -9.57
N LEU A 340 17.78 -25.03 -10.53
CA LEU A 340 16.38 -25.40 -10.31
C LEU A 340 16.27 -26.93 -10.10
N PRO A 341 15.20 -27.40 -9.43
CA PRO A 341 14.79 -28.80 -9.49
C PRO A 341 14.74 -29.29 -10.94
N GLY A 342 15.43 -30.39 -11.25
CA GLY A 342 15.61 -30.90 -12.61
C GLY A 342 16.91 -30.43 -13.31
N GLY A 343 17.87 -29.85 -12.59
CA GLY A 343 19.23 -29.56 -13.08
C GLY A 343 19.38 -28.31 -13.94
N LYS A 344 18.28 -27.77 -14.48
CA LYS A 344 18.28 -26.51 -15.24
C LYS A 344 18.78 -25.35 -14.38
N SER A 345 19.59 -24.47 -14.96
CA SER A 345 20.15 -23.31 -14.26
C SER A 345 19.54 -22.01 -14.74
N LEU A 346 19.24 -21.10 -13.81
CA LEU A 346 18.71 -19.77 -14.07
C LEU A 346 19.68 -18.70 -13.56
N LYS A 347 20.07 -17.75 -14.41
CA LYS A 347 20.82 -16.55 -13.98
C LYS A 347 19.83 -15.45 -13.60
N VAL A 348 19.87 -15.00 -12.35
CA VAL A 348 18.97 -13.95 -11.84
C VAL A 348 19.74 -12.86 -11.10
N LYS A 349 19.14 -11.66 -11.04
CA LYS A 349 19.55 -10.61 -10.12
C LYS A 349 18.88 -10.86 -8.77
N VAL A 350 19.66 -11.20 -7.75
CA VAL A 350 19.17 -11.35 -6.37
C VAL A 350 19.16 -10.00 -5.65
N GLY A 351 18.15 -9.76 -4.81
CA GLY A 351 17.95 -8.53 -4.02
C GLY A 351 16.48 -8.22 -3.76
N THR A 352 16.20 -7.27 -2.87
CA THR A 352 14.86 -6.92 -2.33
C THR A 352 14.35 -5.54 -2.81
N GLN A 353 14.77 -5.08 -3.99
CA GLN A 353 14.52 -3.70 -4.42
C GLN A 353 13.04 -3.36 -4.66
N VAL A 354 12.20 -4.33 -5.05
CA VAL A 354 10.77 -4.12 -5.30
C VAL A 354 10.00 -4.06 -3.98
N VAL A 355 10.27 -4.95 -3.03
CA VAL A 355 9.64 -4.93 -1.70
C VAL A 355 10.10 -3.72 -0.89
N ASP A 356 11.40 -3.35 -0.95
CA ASP A 356 11.92 -2.10 -0.35
C ASP A 356 11.16 -0.86 -0.86
N ARG A 357 10.83 -0.83 -2.15
CA ARG A 357 10.05 0.27 -2.75
C ARG A 357 8.59 0.24 -2.32
N ALA A 358 8.03 -0.96 -2.11
CA ALA A 358 6.69 -1.10 -1.54
C ALA A 358 6.64 -0.55 -0.11
N TRP A 359 7.64 -0.87 0.72
CA TRP A 359 7.75 -0.32 2.06
C TRP A 359 7.88 1.20 2.07
N LYS A 360 8.79 1.75 1.27
CA LYS A 360 8.90 3.21 1.13
C LYS A 360 7.58 3.84 0.70
N PHE A 361 6.85 3.21 -0.22
CA PHE A 361 5.53 3.69 -0.64
C PHE A 361 4.54 3.70 0.54
N ILE A 362 4.46 2.62 1.31
CA ILE A 362 3.56 2.51 2.46
C ILE A 362 3.93 3.53 3.55
N GLU A 363 5.21 3.64 3.90
CA GLU A 363 5.72 4.58 4.90
C GLU A 363 5.30 6.03 4.58
N THR A 364 5.36 6.43 3.31
CA THR A 364 4.94 7.79 2.89
C THR A 364 3.45 8.06 3.07
N ARG A 365 2.58 7.04 3.10
CA ARG A 365 1.13 7.18 3.39
C ARG A 365 0.81 7.12 4.87
N LEU A 366 1.65 6.45 5.66
CA LEU A 366 1.37 6.28 7.08
C LEU A 366 1.50 7.58 7.85
N ALA A 367 2.33 8.53 7.35
CA ALA A 367 2.65 9.83 7.95
C ALA A 367 2.64 9.70 9.47
N ILE A 368 3.75 9.14 10.01
CA ILE A 368 3.91 8.73 11.41
C ILE A 368 3.82 9.95 12.33
N ASN A 369 2.60 10.44 12.50
CA ASN A 369 2.17 11.42 13.48
C ASN A 369 1.28 10.65 14.45
N GLN A 370 1.82 10.43 15.66
CA GLN A 370 1.30 10.11 17.01
C GLN A 370 -0.06 9.38 17.24
N ASN A 371 -0.98 9.33 16.28
CA ASN A 371 -2.37 8.92 16.47
C ASN A 371 -2.71 7.50 15.99
N ALA A 372 -1.78 6.79 15.36
CA ALA A 372 -1.96 5.39 14.95
C ALA A 372 -0.99 4.52 15.75
N LYS A 373 -1.47 3.99 16.87
CA LYS A 373 -0.66 3.22 17.81
C LYS A 373 -0.54 1.76 17.38
N THR A 374 0.56 1.12 17.74
CA THR A 374 0.78 -0.33 17.67
C THR A 374 -0.44 -1.09 18.19
N GLY A 375 -0.94 -2.07 17.44
CA GLY A 375 -2.17 -2.78 17.83
C GLY A 375 -3.47 -2.21 17.27
N SER A 376 -3.51 -0.91 16.94
CA SER A 376 -4.78 -0.25 16.63
C SER A 376 -5.38 -0.67 15.28
N VAL A 377 -6.71 -0.66 15.20
CA VAL A 377 -7.44 -0.82 13.93
C VAL A 377 -7.01 0.27 12.92
N LYS A 378 -6.69 1.47 13.42
CA LYS A 378 -6.26 2.60 12.60
C LYS A 378 -4.93 2.35 11.87
N ILE A 379 -3.89 1.84 12.55
CA ILE A 379 -2.62 1.54 11.87
C ILE A 379 -2.81 0.41 10.85
N MET A 380 -3.59 -0.63 11.20
CA MET A 380 -3.91 -1.71 10.27
C MET A 380 -4.67 -1.20 9.04
N ALA A 381 -5.67 -0.34 9.22
CA ALA A 381 -6.44 0.22 8.12
C ALA A 381 -5.58 1.13 7.22
N LYS A 382 -4.67 1.92 7.79
CA LYS A 382 -3.72 2.72 7.01
C LYS A 382 -2.75 1.85 6.20
N VAL A 383 -2.15 0.81 6.80
CA VAL A 383 -1.27 -0.14 6.10
C VAL A 383 -2.02 -0.81 4.94
N ARG A 384 -3.25 -1.28 5.19
CA ARG A 384 -4.08 -1.95 4.17
C ARG A 384 -4.55 -0.99 3.08
N SER A 385 -4.91 0.24 3.41
CA SER A 385 -5.23 1.27 2.41
C SER A 385 -4.01 1.61 1.54
N ALA A 386 -2.82 1.71 2.12
CA ALA A 386 -1.59 1.92 1.35
C ALA A 386 -1.27 0.70 0.45
N GLN A 387 -1.55 -0.51 0.91
CA GLN A 387 -1.46 -1.72 0.08
C GLN A 387 -2.43 -1.66 -1.11
N TYR A 388 -3.68 -1.24 -0.89
CA TYR A 388 -4.66 -1.02 -1.95
C TYR A 388 -4.17 -0.02 -3.00
N GLU A 389 -3.63 1.12 -2.56
CA GLU A 389 -3.04 2.11 -3.47
C GLU A 389 -1.84 1.56 -4.23
N TYR A 390 -1.01 0.73 -3.58
CA TYR A 390 0.14 0.11 -4.23
C TYR A 390 -0.27 -0.91 -5.29
N TRP A 391 -1.31 -1.71 -5.03
CA TRP A 391 -1.88 -2.65 -6.01
C TRP A 391 -2.37 -1.95 -7.27
N ASN A 392 -2.99 -0.78 -7.08
CA ASN A 392 -3.56 0.03 -8.15
C ASN A 392 -2.63 1.15 -8.62
N ARG A 393 -1.34 1.09 -8.26
CA ARG A 393 -0.38 2.13 -8.67
C ARG A 393 -0.30 2.16 -10.19
N GLY A 394 -0.28 3.36 -10.76
CA GLY A 394 -0.24 3.49 -12.20
C GLY A 394 -1.61 3.45 -12.89
N GLN A 395 -2.70 3.33 -12.12
CA GLN A 395 -4.07 3.33 -12.62
C GLN A 395 -4.84 4.52 -12.06
N ASP A 396 -5.97 4.85 -12.68
CA ASP A 396 -6.87 5.90 -12.19
C ASP A 396 -7.53 5.47 -10.88
N MET A 397 -7.11 6.10 -9.77
CA MET A 397 -7.59 5.76 -8.43
C MET A 397 -9.07 6.13 -8.26
N TRP A 398 -9.61 7.07 -9.05
CA TRP A 398 -11.03 7.39 -9.06
C TRP A 398 -11.85 6.18 -9.50
N MET A 399 -11.52 5.65 -10.68
CA MET A 399 -12.18 4.47 -11.25
C MET A 399 -12.01 3.23 -10.37
N ARG A 400 -10.80 3.03 -9.81
CA ARG A 400 -10.58 1.95 -8.86
C ARG A 400 -11.42 2.09 -7.60
N THR A 401 -11.63 3.30 -7.11
CA THR A 401 -12.52 3.54 -5.97
C THR A 401 -13.98 3.24 -6.33
N GLY A 402 -14.39 3.45 -7.58
CA GLY A 402 -15.68 2.95 -8.10
C GLY A 402 -15.80 1.42 -8.04
N ASP A 403 -14.79 0.69 -8.52
CA ASP A 403 -14.76 -0.79 -8.40
C ASP A 403 -14.89 -1.25 -6.94
N LEU A 404 -14.20 -0.55 -6.03
CA LEU A 404 -14.27 -0.79 -4.59
C LEU A 404 -15.68 -0.54 -4.01
N MET A 405 -16.34 0.55 -4.40
CA MET A 405 -17.69 0.87 -3.94
C MET A 405 -18.72 -0.14 -4.46
N LYS A 406 -18.62 -0.57 -5.72
CA LYS A 406 -19.46 -1.65 -6.25
C LYS A 406 -19.32 -2.92 -5.42
N TRP A 407 -18.10 -3.36 -5.15
CA TRP A 407 -17.85 -4.53 -4.30
C TRP A 407 -18.42 -4.38 -2.89
N TYR A 408 -18.31 -3.19 -2.29
CA TYR A 408 -18.81 -2.95 -0.93
C TYR A 408 -20.33 -2.93 -0.89
N MET A 409 -20.97 -2.18 -1.78
CA MET A 409 -22.42 -1.99 -1.81
C MET A 409 -23.17 -3.25 -2.25
N GLN A 410 -22.57 -4.10 -3.10
CA GLN A 410 -23.16 -5.40 -3.45
C GLN A 410 -23.44 -6.29 -2.23
N LYS A 411 -22.68 -6.14 -1.14
CA LYS A 411 -22.88 -6.89 0.11
C LYS A 411 -23.98 -6.34 1.00
N ILE A 412 -24.53 -5.18 0.64
CA ILE A 412 -25.57 -4.46 1.39
C ILE A 412 -26.91 -4.55 0.65
N ILE A 413 -26.86 -4.44 -0.68
CA ILE A 413 -28.04 -4.35 -1.55
C ILE A 413 -28.67 -5.72 -1.83
N HIS A 414 -27.84 -6.77 -1.85
CA HIS A 414 -28.25 -8.18 -1.94
C HIS A 414 -28.20 -8.82 -0.57
#